data_AF-A0A1W9R9Z6-F1
#
_entry.id   AF-A0A1W9R9Z6-F1
#
_cell.length_a   1.000
_cell.length_b   1.000
_cell.length_c   1.000
_cell.angle_alpha   90.00
_cell.angle_beta   90.00
_cell.angle_gamma   90.00
#
_symmetry.space_group_name_H-M   'P 1'
#
loop_
_entity.id
_entity.type
_entity.pdbx_description
1 polymer ?
#
loop_
_entity_poly.entity_id
_entity_poly.type
_entity_poly.pdbx_seq_one_letter_code
_entity_poly.pdbx_strand_id
1 'polypeptide(L)'
;MYLQFYGLKEPPFGVTCDLQFFFEGSSHKEALASLIYGIKEKKGLILITGEVGVGKTILCKALMEKLPSSVRVSLLLNPYFSEIQSKLRQLRQRIFVKYHLSPLRKEEVKKYVEFRLKKAGNLFLKFSPQSYDIIYEFSQGIPRLINMICERALICGFVKERKMLDEEIFYLCREELG
;
A
#
# COMPACT_ATOMS: atom_id res chain seq x y z
N MET A 1 14.19 -8.93 17.17
CA MET A 1 14.59 -10.36 17.24
C MET A 1 14.51 -11.03 15.87
N TYR A 2 13.33 -11.08 15.22
CA TYR A 2 13.21 -11.67 13.88
C TYR A 2 14.07 -10.98 12.80
N LEU A 3 14.29 -9.66 12.90
CA LEU A 3 15.12 -8.92 11.94
C LEU A 3 16.54 -9.49 11.84
N GLN A 4 17.18 -9.75 12.99
CA GLN A 4 18.52 -10.34 13.03
C GLN A 4 18.51 -11.78 12.49
N PHE A 5 17.48 -12.56 12.86
CA PHE A 5 17.32 -13.94 12.37
C PHE A 5 17.21 -14.03 10.85
N TYR A 6 16.49 -13.09 10.21
CA TYR A 6 16.34 -13.02 8.76
C TYR A 6 17.36 -12.12 8.05
N GLY A 7 18.28 -11.49 8.79
CA GLY A 7 19.26 -10.55 8.23
C GLY A 7 18.66 -9.27 7.64
N LEU A 8 17.51 -8.82 8.16
CA LEU A 8 16.83 -7.58 7.77
C LEU A 8 17.34 -6.40 8.60
N LYS A 9 17.46 -5.23 7.98
CA LYS A 9 17.92 -3.99 8.63
C LYS A 9 16.79 -3.23 9.33
N GLU A 10 15.58 -3.34 8.79
CA GLU A 10 14.39 -2.67 9.30
C GLU A 10 13.12 -3.49 8.97
N PRO A 11 11.99 -3.26 9.65
CA PRO A 11 10.74 -3.98 9.40
C PRO A 11 10.20 -3.77 7.98
N PRO A 12 10.15 -4.80 7.12
CA PRO A 12 9.69 -4.65 5.74
C PRO A 12 8.19 -4.39 5.63
N PHE A 13 7.37 -4.83 6.58
CA PHE A 13 5.91 -4.74 6.50
C PHE A 13 5.29 -3.86 7.59
N GLY A 14 6.09 -3.01 8.23
CA GLY A 14 5.61 -2.06 9.23
C GLY A 14 4.49 -1.13 8.73
N VAL A 15 3.70 -0.62 9.68
CA VAL A 15 2.52 0.24 9.46
C VAL A 15 2.91 1.67 9.03
N THR A 16 4.21 1.96 8.89
CA THR A 16 4.72 3.29 8.58
C THR A 16 4.36 3.71 7.15
N CYS A 17 3.81 4.93 7.02
CA CYS A 17 3.59 5.60 5.72
C CYS A 17 4.89 6.23 5.23
N ASP A 18 5.91 5.39 5.05
CA ASP A 18 7.24 5.76 4.59
C ASP A 18 7.34 5.58 3.07
N LEU A 19 7.74 6.64 2.38
CA LEU A 19 7.84 6.67 0.92
C LEU A 19 8.96 5.78 0.39
N GLN A 20 9.96 5.39 1.19
CA GLN A 20 10.98 4.45 0.73
C GLN A 20 10.41 3.06 0.41
N PHE A 21 9.29 2.72 1.04
CA PHE A 21 8.52 1.49 0.84
C PHE A 21 7.31 1.69 -0.09
N PHE A 22 7.21 2.85 -0.76
CA PHE A 22 6.15 3.08 -1.73
C PHE A 22 6.41 2.29 -3.02
N PHE A 23 5.63 1.25 -3.21
CA PHE A 23 5.59 0.49 -4.46
C PHE A 23 4.58 1.12 -5.42
N GLU A 24 5.07 1.60 -6.56
CA GLU A 24 4.24 2.17 -7.62
C GLU A 24 3.60 1.06 -8.47
N GLY A 25 2.50 0.48 -7.96
CA GLY A 25 1.63 -0.40 -8.74
C GLY A 25 1.02 0.33 -9.94
N SER A 26 0.47 -0.43 -10.88
CA SER A 26 -0.19 0.09 -12.08
C SER A 26 -1.24 1.16 -11.75
N SER A 27 -2.12 0.88 -10.78
CA SER A 27 -3.16 1.83 -10.37
C SER A 27 -2.59 3.09 -9.69
N HIS A 28 -1.52 2.98 -8.90
CA HIS A 28 -0.85 4.17 -8.32
C HIS A 28 -0.20 5.04 -9.38
N LYS A 29 0.43 4.44 -10.41
CA LYS A 29 1.05 5.19 -11.52
C LYS A 29 0.01 5.97 -12.32
N GLU A 30 -1.09 5.32 -12.67
CA GLU A 30 -2.21 5.97 -13.37
C GLU A 30 -2.86 7.06 -12.53
N ALA A 31 -3.05 6.81 -11.23
CA ALA A 31 -3.58 7.82 -10.30
C ALA A 31 -2.66 9.04 -10.19
N LEU A 32 -1.34 8.83 -10.04
CA LEU A 32 -0.35 9.92 -10.01
C LEU A 32 -0.35 10.71 -11.32
N ALA A 33 -0.36 10.03 -12.47
CA ALA A 33 -0.41 10.70 -13.77
C ALA A 33 -1.68 11.56 -13.90
N SER A 34 -2.84 11.02 -13.50
CA SER A 34 -4.13 11.73 -13.51
C SER A 34 -4.11 12.95 -12.59
N LEU A 35 -3.52 12.83 -11.39
CA LEU A 35 -3.37 13.91 -10.42
C LEU A 35 -2.45 15.02 -10.94
N ILE A 36 -1.26 14.66 -11.43
CA ILE A 36 -0.27 15.60 -11.96
C ILE A 36 -0.85 16.35 -13.15
N TYR A 37 -1.50 15.64 -14.08
CA TYR A 37 -2.18 16.25 -15.22
C TYR A 37 -3.29 17.21 -14.77
N GLY A 38 -4.17 16.76 -13.87
CA GLY A 38 -5.26 17.59 -13.37
C GLY A 38 -4.78 18.88 -12.69
N ILE A 39 -3.66 18.81 -11.95
CA ILE A 39 -3.04 19.97 -11.30
C ILE A 39 -2.41 20.92 -12.32
N LYS A 40 -1.64 20.39 -13.30
CA LYS A 40 -0.99 21.19 -14.34
C LYS A 40 -2.00 21.95 -15.20
N GLU A 41 -3.07 21.28 -15.61
CA GLU A 41 -4.14 21.87 -16.42
C GLU A 41 -5.15 22.68 -15.59
N LYS A 42 -4.92 22.86 -14.28
CA LYS A 42 -5.79 23.59 -13.35
C LYS A 42 -7.26 23.13 -13.43
N LYS A 43 -7.49 21.81 -13.54
CA LYS A 43 -8.80 21.20 -13.75
C LYS A 43 -9.76 21.27 -12.54
N GLY A 44 -9.47 22.12 -11.54
CA GLY A 44 -10.31 22.27 -10.36
C GLY A 44 -10.21 21.06 -9.41
N LEU A 45 -11.35 20.46 -9.05
CA LEU A 45 -11.38 19.38 -8.06
C LEU A 45 -11.04 18.03 -8.70
N ILE A 46 -10.16 17.28 -8.03
CA ILE A 46 -9.79 15.91 -8.38
C ILE A 46 -10.19 15.00 -7.22
N LEU A 47 -10.90 13.91 -7.51
CA LEU A 47 -11.33 12.93 -6.53
C LEU A 47 -10.58 11.61 -6.73
N ILE A 48 -9.89 11.17 -5.68
CA ILE A 48 -9.36 9.82 -5.57
C ILE A 48 -10.24 9.03 -4.61
N THR A 49 -10.84 7.95 -5.10
CA THR A 49 -11.53 6.95 -4.25
C THR A 49 -10.72 5.66 -4.21
N GLY A 50 -11.12 4.71 -3.37
CA GLY A 50 -10.43 3.42 -3.22
C GLY A 50 -10.77 2.80 -1.89
N GLU A 51 -10.58 1.49 -1.75
CA GLU A 51 -10.87 0.77 -0.52
C GLU A 51 -9.96 1.19 0.65
N VAL A 52 -10.30 0.78 1.87
CA VAL A 52 -9.47 1.05 3.04
C VAL A 52 -8.15 0.28 2.90
N GLY A 53 -7.01 0.97 3.04
CA GLY A 53 -5.69 0.32 2.99
C GLY A 53 -5.02 0.21 1.62
N VAL A 54 -5.66 0.64 0.52
CA VAL A 54 -5.07 0.65 -0.85
C VAL A 54 -3.97 1.70 -1.07
N GLY A 55 -3.73 2.57 -0.08
CA GLY A 55 -2.65 3.53 -0.15
C GLY A 55 -3.03 4.93 -0.66
N LYS A 56 -4.28 5.37 -0.47
CA LYS A 56 -4.68 6.76 -0.79
C LYS A 56 -3.78 7.80 -0.09
N THR A 57 -3.47 7.60 1.19
CA THR A 57 -2.59 8.52 1.94
C THR A 57 -1.13 8.49 1.44
N ILE A 58 -0.59 7.31 1.09
CA ILE A 58 0.78 7.22 0.56
C ILE A 58 0.85 7.85 -0.84
N LEU A 59 -0.21 7.70 -1.65
CA LEU A 59 -0.35 8.37 -2.94
C LEU A 59 -0.32 9.90 -2.79
N CYS A 60 -1.05 10.46 -1.82
CA CYS A 60 -1.00 11.90 -1.54
C CYS A 60 0.41 12.36 -1.17
N LYS A 61 1.14 11.61 -0.34
CA LYS A 61 2.53 11.92 -0.02
C LYS A 61 3.45 11.84 -1.24
N ALA A 62 3.32 10.78 -2.04
CA ALA A 62 4.10 10.59 -3.26
C ALA A 62 3.83 11.70 -4.30
N LEU A 63 2.59 12.19 -4.37
CA LEU A 63 2.25 13.35 -5.20
C LEU A 63 3.03 14.58 -4.75
N MET A 64 3.10 14.87 -3.45
CA MET A 64 3.81 16.04 -2.93
C MET A 64 5.29 16.07 -3.32
N GLU A 65 5.97 14.92 -3.30
CA GLU A 65 7.36 14.80 -3.77
C GLU A 65 7.53 15.06 -5.27
N LYS A 66 6.50 14.77 -6.07
CA LYS A 66 6.52 14.90 -7.54
C LYS A 66 6.01 16.26 -8.03
N LEU A 67 5.46 17.09 -7.15
CA LEU A 67 4.97 18.42 -7.51
C LEU A 67 6.14 19.42 -7.62
N PRO A 68 6.11 20.34 -8.60
CA PRO A 68 7.13 21.36 -8.72
C PRO A 68 7.08 22.32 -7.53
N SER A 69 8.23 22.92 -7.18
CA SER A 69 8.37 23.88 -6.06
C SER A 69 7.49 25.13 -6.19
N SER A 70 6.96 25.41 -7.38
CA SER A 70 6.00 26.49 -7.63
C SER A 70 4.60 26.22 -7.08
N VAL A 71 4.30 24.98 -6.68
CA VAL A 71 2.99 24.60 -6.13
C VAL A 71 3.06 24.60 -4.62
N ARG A 72 2.30 25.50 -3.98
CA ARG A 72 2.08 25.46 -2.53
C ARG A 72 1.04 24.39 -2.20
N VAL A 73 1.40 23.46 -1.32
CA VAL A 73 0.53 22.35 -0.91
C VAL A 73 0.06 22.55 0.53
N SER A 74 -1.23 22.33 0.76
CA SER A 74 -1.80 22.16 2.11
C SER A 74 -2.54 20.82 2.16
N LEU A 75 -2.24 20.00 3.17
CA LEU A 75 -2.79 18.66 3.34
C LEU A 75 -3.70 18.61 4.57
N LEU A 76 -4.98 18.31 4.35
CA LEU A 76 -5.95 18.04 5.41
C LEU A 76 -6.22 16.54 5.48
N LEU A 77 -5.87 15.93 6.60
CA LEU A 77 -6.10 14.50 6.85
C LEU A 77 -7.32 14.32 7.75
N ASN A 78 -8.16 13.34 7.42
CA ASN A 78 -9.35 12.94 8.20
C ASN A 78 -10.29 14.10 8.58
N PRO A 79 -10.75 14.93 7.64
CA PRO A 79 -11.73 15.97 7.95
C PRO A 79 -13.04 15.33 8.42
N TYR A 80 -13.46 15.62 9.65
CA TYR A 80 -14.75 15.21 10.17
C TYR A 80 -15.83 16.10 9.56
N PHE A 81 -16.79 15.51 8.82
CA PHE A 81 -17.89 16.26 8.22
C PHE A 81 -19.21 15.75 8.80
N SER A 82 -19.80 16.52 9.71
CA SER A 82 -21.02 16.12 10.42
C SER A 82 -22.30 16.21 9.57
N GLU A 83 -22.37 17.02 8.49
CA GLU A 83 -23.70 17.32 7.90
C GLU A 83 -23.74 17.88 6.44
N ILE A 84 -22.87 17.43 5.52
CA ILE A 84 -22.73 18.06 4.17
C ILE A 84 -23.45 17.28 3.04
N GLN A 85 -24.41 16.39 3.31
CA GLN A 85 -24.95 15.52 2.25
C GLN A 85 -25.61 16.27 1.07
N SER A 86 -26.32 17.39 1.32
CA SER A 86 -26.93 18.20 0.24
C SER A 86 -25.93 19.09 -0.49
N LYS A 87 -24.98 19.72 0.22
CA LYS A 87 -23.92 20.58 -0.34
C LYS A 87 -22.87 19.79 -1.13
N LEU A 88 -22.72 18.49 -0.87
CA LEU A 88 -21.82 17.62 -1.64
C LEU A 88 -22.26 17.42 -3.10
N ARG A 89 -23.54 17.64 -3.46
CA ARG A 89 -23.98 17.53 -4.86
C ARG A 89 -23.32 18.58 -5.78
N GLN A 90 -23.21 19.82 -5.32
CA GLN A 90 -22.55 20.89 -6.08
C GLN A 90 -21.05 20.64 -6.20
N LEU A 91 -20.41 20.13 -5.14
CA LEU A 91 -19.01 19.71 -5.17
C LEU A 91 -18.79 18.55 -6.15
N ARG A 92 -19.69 17.56 -6.17
CA ARG A 92 -19.64 16.42 -7.11
C ARG A 92 -19.64 16.88 -8.57
N GLN A 93 -20.41 17.92 -8.91
CA GLN A 93 -20.44 18.47 -10.28
C GLN A 93 -19.14 19.19 -10.68
N ARG A 94 -18.31 19.58 -9.70
CA ARG A 94 -17.01 20.25 -9.92
C ARG A 94 -15.82 19.30 -9.91
N ILE A 95 -16.05 17.99 -9.71
CA ILE A 95 -15.02 16.96 -9.81
C ILE A 95 -14.75 16.72 -11.29
N PHE A 96 -13.61 17.23 -11.77
CA PHE A 96 -13.22 17.09 -13.17
C PHE A 96 -12.51 15.76 -13.43
N VAL A 97 -11.68 15.34 -12.48
CA VAL A 97 -10.95 14.07 -12.56
C VAL A 97 -11.42 13.18 -11.42
N LYS A 98 -11.89 11.99 -11.76
CA LYS A 98 -12.22 10.94 -10.79
C LYS A 98 -11.40 9.71 -11.12
N TYR A 99 -10.58 9.26 -10.18
CA TYR A 99 -9.83 8.02 -10.31
C TYR A 99 -10.14 7.11 -9.11
N HIS A 100 -10.34 5.83 -9.38
CA HIS A 100 -10.52 4.82 -8.34
C HIS A 100 -9.22 4.04 -8.18
N LEU A 101 -8.57 4.18 -7.03
CA LEU A 101 -7.36 3.46 -6.70
C LEU A 101 -7.71 2.02 -6.34
N SER A 102 -7.42 1.11 -7.28
CA SER A 102 -7.70 -0.31 -7.16
C SER A 102 -6.63 -1.03 -6.32
N PRO A 103 -6.97 -2.16 -5.67
CA PRO A 103 -6.00 -3.06 -5.08
C PRO A 103 -4.94 -3.56 -6.08
N LEU A 104 -3.83 -4.08 -5.56
CA LEU A 104 -2.78 -4.68 -6.39
C LEU A 104 -3.29 -5.95 -7.06
N ARG A 105 -2.93 -6.15 -8.34
CA ARG A 105 -3.23 -7.41 -9.02
C ARG A 105 -2.38 -8.55 -8.46
N LYS A 106 -2.81 -9.78 -8.72
CA LYS A 106 -2.10 -10.99 -8.28
C LYS A 106 -0.63 -10.99 -8.70
N GLU A 107 -0.33 -10.55 -9.92
CA GLU A 107 1.03 -10.47 -10.46
C GLU A 107 1.87 -9.34 -9.82
N GLU A 108 1.21 -8.36 -9.20
CA GLU A 108 1.84 -7.25 -8.51
C GLU A 108 2.12 -7.56 -7.04
N VAL A 109 1.36 -8.45 -6.40
CA VAL A 109 1.56 -8.81 -4.99
C VAL A 109 2.96 -9.36 -4.74
N LYS A 110 3.43 -10.30 -5.58
CA LYS A 110 4.80 -10.82 -5.48
C LYS A 110 5.84 -9.70 -5.57
N LYS A 111 5.69 -8.83 -6.58
CA LYS A 111 6.61 -7.69 -6.81
C LYS A 111 6.61 -6.73 -5.64
N TYR A 112 5.45 -6.47 -5.05
CA TYR A 112 5.27 -5.63 -3.87
C TYR A 112 6.01 -6.19 -2.65
N VAL A 113 5.80 -7.48 -2.35
CA VAL A 113 6.44 -8.17 -1.22
C VAL A 113 7.97 -8.18 -1.39
N GLU A 114 8.46 -8.59 -2.57
CA GLU A 114 9.89 -8.62 -2.88
C GLU A 114 10.52 -7.22 -2.84
N PHE A 115 9.81 -6.21 -3.33
CA PHE A 115 10.26 -4.81 -3.26
C PHE A 115 10.45 -4.36 -1.81
N ARG A 116 9.48 -4.63 -0.92
CA ARG A 116 9.59 -4.23 0.49
C ARG A 116 10.69 -4.99 1.21
N LEU A 117 10.83 -6.31 0.97
CA LEU A 117 11.93 -7.09 1.52
C LEU A 117 13.29 -6.56 1.06
N LYS A 118 13.45 -6.27 -0.23
CA LYS A 118 14.69 -5.70 -0.78
C LYS A 118 15.03 -4.35 -0.14
N LYS A 119 14.04 -3.47 0.04
CA LYS A 119 14.21 -2.18 0.72
C LYS A 119 14.65 -2.33 2.17
N ALA A 120 14.10 -3.31 2.89
CA ALA A 120 14.51 -3.67 4.25
C ALA A 120 15.90 -4.34 4.33
N GLY A 121 16.62 -4.48 3.21
CA GLY A 121 17.95 -5.07 3.16
C GLY A 121 17.97 -6.59 3.09
N ASN A 122 16.88 -7.24 2.67
CA ASN A 122 16.83 -8.69 2.50
C ASN A 122 17.92 -9.20 1.53
N LEU A 123 18.68 -10.18 1.99
CA LEU A 123 19.69 -10.89 1.19
C LEU A 123 19.34 -12.37 0.97
N PHE A 124 18.57 -12.99 1.87
CA PHE A 124 18.45 -14.46 1.93
C PHE A 124 17.04 -14.99 2.19
N LEU A 125 16.16 -14.21 2.83
CA LEU A 125 14.80 -14.67 3.13
C LEU A 125 14.02 -14.89 1.85
N LYS A 126 13.44 -16.08 1.72
CA LYS A 126 12.62 -16.50 0.58
C LYS A 126 11.22 -16.90 1.05
N PHE A 127 10.26 -16.64 0.18
CA PHE A 127 8.87 -17.07 0.32
C PHE A 127 8.64 -18.17 -0.72
N SER A 128 7.88 -19.22 -0.38
CA SER A 128 7.51 -20.24 -1.36
C SER A 128 6.65 -19.63 -2.48
N PRO A 129 6.69 -20.14 -3.72
CA PRO A 129 5.79 -19.68 -4.78
C PRO A 129 4.30 -19.68 -4.37
N GLN A 130 3.88 -20.70 -3.63
CA GLN A 130 2.51 -20.89 -3.13
C GLN A 130 2.13 -19.87 -2.06
N SER A 131 3.11 -19.36 -1.30
CA SER A 131 2.88 -18.32 -0.30
C SER A 131 2.25 -17.06 -0.91
N TYR A 132 2.65 -16.69 -2.14
CA TYR A 132 2.11 -15.51 -2.82
C TYR A 132 0.63 -15.67 -3.20
N ASP A 133 0.19 -16.89 -3.51
CA ASP A 133 -1.22 -17.18 -3.77
C ASP A 133 -2.05 -16.98 -2.50
N ILE A 134 -1.59 -17.53 -1.37
CA ILE A 134 -2.26 -17.40 -0.07
C ILE A 134 -2.33 -15.94 0.38
N ILE A 135 -1.22 -15.19 0.20
CA ILE A 135 -1.18 -13.74 0.49
C ILE A 135 -2.23 -13.00 -0.35
N TYR A 136 -2.35 -13.30 -1.65
CA TYR A 136 -3.32 -12.65 -2.51
C TYR A 136 -4.75 -13.02 -2.12
N GLU A 137 -5.04 -14.30 -1.89
CA GLU A 137 -6.38 -14.77 -1.48
C GLU A 137 -6.84 -14.12 -0.17
N PHE A 138 -5.95 -13.98 0.81
CA PHE A 138 -6.27 -13.31 2.06
C PHE A 138 -6.47 -11.80 1.87
N SER A 139 -5.56 -11.15 1.15
CA SER A 139 -5.51 -9.69 1.08
C SER A 139 -6.39 -9.06 0.01
N GLN A 140 -6.81 -9.85 -0.99
CA GLN A 140 -7.43 -9.36 -2.23
C GLN A 140 -6.60 -8.22 -2.88
N GLY A 141 -5.28 -8.25 -2.71
CA GLY A 141 -4.38 -7.23 -3.24
C GLY A 141 -4.29 -5.94 -2.41
N ILE A 142 -4.98 -5.85 -1.27
CA ILE A 142 -4.96 -4.66 -0.40
C ILE A 142 -3.61 -4.59 0.34
N PRO A 143 -2.74 -3.59 0.08
CA PRO A 143 -1.41 -3.47 0.67
C PRO A 143 -1.39 -3.56 2.20
N ARG A 144 -2.37 -2.97 2.89
CA ARG A 144 -2.47 -3.07 4.36
C ARG A 144 -2.63 -4.52 4.83
N LEU A 145 -3.47 -5.31 4.15
CA LEU A 145 -3.68 -6.72 4.51
C LEU A 145 -2.48 -7.57 4.13
N ILE A 146 -1.86 -7.31 2.98
CA ILE A 146 -0.58 -7.94 2.58
C ILE A 146 0.48 -7.72 3.66
N ASN A 147 0.63 -6.47 4.11
CA ASN A 147 1.59 -6.14 5.17
C ASN A 147 1.28 -6.88 6.47
N MET A 148 0.01 -6.94 6.85
CA MET A 148 -0.42 -7.58 8.09
C MET A 148 -0.09 -9.08 8.10
N ILE A 149 -0.45 -9.82 7.04
CA ILE A 149 -0.18 -11.25 6.97
C ILE A 149 1.33 -11.54 6.86
N CYS A 150 2.07 -10.75 6.09
CA CYS A 150 3.52 -10.93 5.95
C CYS A 150 4.28 -10.59 7.24
N GLU A 151 3.91 -9.55 7.96
CA GLU A 151 4.52 -9.21 9.26
C GLU A 151 4.31 -10.34 10.27
N ARG A 152 3.09 -10.90 10.31
CA ARG A 152 2.78 -12.05 11.17
C ARG A 152 3.55 -13.30 10.77
N ALA A 153 3.66 -13.57 9.46
CA ALA A 153 4.45 -14.69 8.94
C ALA A 153 5.94 -14.59 9.33
N LEU A 154 6.54 -13.39 9.31
CA LEU A 154 7.90 -13.18 9.79
C LEU A 154 8.03 -13.55 11.28
N ILE A 155 7.08 -13.14 12.12
CA ILE A 155 7.10 -13.43 13.55
C ILE A 155 6.91 -14.94 13.79
N CYS A 156 5.92 -15.55 13.13
CA CYS A 156 5.63 -16.98 13.26
C CYS A 156 6.79 -17.85 12.76
N GLY A 157 7.36 -17.52 11.60
CA GLY A 157 8.51 -18.22 11.05
C GLY A 157 9.72 -18.12 11.97
N PHE A 158 9.93 -16.96 12.60
CA PHE A 158 11.00 -16.78 13.58
C PHE A 158 10.79 -17.68 14.81
N VAL A 159 9.59 -17.71 15.39
CA VAL A 159 9.25 -18.56 16.55
C VAL A 159 9.43 -20.05 16.23
N LYS A 160 9.13 -20.45 14.99
CA LYS A 160 9.32 -21.84 14.50
C LYS A 160 10.71 -22.10 13.93
N GLU A 161 11.64 -21.15 14.05
CA GLU A 161 13.02 -21.21 13.52
C GLU A 161 13.10 -21.56 12.01
N ARG A 162 12.09 -21.16 11.24
CA ARG A 162 12.01 -21.38 9.78
C ARG A 162 12.78 -20.28 9.04
N LYS A 163 13.85 -20.67 8.34
CA LYS A 163 14.64 -19.76 7.48
C LYS A 163 13.94 -19.36 6.18
N MET A 164 12.95 -20.13 5.74
CA MET A 164 12.10 -19.88 4.58
C MET A 164 10.65 -19.80 5.05
N LEU A 165 9.87 -18.88 4.49
CA LEU A 165 8.44 -18.79 4.77
C LEU A 165 7.67 -19.54 3.68
N ASP A 166 7.08 -20.66 4.06
CA ASP A 166 6.32 -21.55 3.21
C ASP A 166 4.81 -21.40 3.47
N GLU A 167 4.03 -22.11 2.67
CA GLU A 167 2.58 -22.16 2.74
C GLU A 167 2.05 -22.57 4.12
N GLU A 168 2.76 -23.44 4.86
CA GLU A 168 2.36 -23.87 6.20
C GLU A 168 2.31 -22.67 7.17
N ILE A 169 3.34 -21.82 7.14
CA ILE A 169 3.38 -20.60 7.95
C ILE A 169 2.23 -19.65 7.55
N PHE A 170 1.98 -19.48 6.25
CA PHE A 170 0.93 -18.57 5.78
C PHE A 170 -0.48 -19.08 6.07
N TYR A 171 -0.72 -20.39 6.02
CA TYR A 171 -2.00 -20.97 6.43
C TYR A 171 -2.25 -20.75 7.91
N LEU A 172 -1.26 -21.00 8.77
CA LEU A 172 -1.37 -20.75 10.20
C LEU A 172 -1.66 -19.27 10.49
N CYS A 173 -0.95 -18.35 9.83
CA CYS A 173 -1.19 -16.91 10.02
C CYS A 173 -2.58 -16.49 9.53
N ARG A 174 -3.11 -17.13 8.49
CA ARG A 174 -4.44 -16.85 7.96
C ARG A 174 -5.53 -17.27 8.94
N GLU A 175 -5.41 -18.45 9.56
CA GLU A 175 -6.39 -18.94 10.54
C GLU A 175 -6.48 -18.04 11.78
N GLU A 176 -5.35 -17.49 12.23
CA GLU A 176 -5.32 -16.58 13.38
C GLU A 176 -5.84 -15.17 13.09
N LEU A 177 -5.93 -14.78 11.82
CA LEU A 177 -6.41 -13.45 11.39
C LEU A 177 -7.89 -13.48 10.94
N GLY A 178 -8.54 -14.65 11.02
CA GLY A 178 -9.95 -14.87 10.69
C GLY A 178 -10.90 -14.30 11.74
#